data_AF-A0A0V1LED8-F1
#
_entry.id   AF-A0A0V1LED8-F1
#
_cell.length_a   1.000
_cell.length_b   1.000
_cell.length_c   1.000
_cell.angle_alpha   90.00
_cell.angle_beta   90.00
_cell.angle_gamma   90.00
#
_symmetry.space_group_name_H-M   'P 1'
#
loop_
_entity.id
_entity.type
_entity.pdbx_description
1 polymer ?
#
loop_
_entity_poly.entity_id
_entity_poly.type
_entity_poly.pdbx_seq_one_letter_code
_entity_poly.pdbx_strand_id
1 'polypeptide(L)'
;MHFFRLVATRNHANICAIFRISWPYLKLINIRKNCTLKSSASNFYFHDLLQWTDEYQSNIRDNLLFLPNFINEHEEQLLIDEVQRRLKTMRYENAHWDDAIVNYREIEKSTWENENAKIIEKIRRTAFTADADHQERVHVLDLEKTGWIKPHVDSIRYCGDVVAGLCLLSDAVMRFRNVKNTALLGMNSRMKY
;
A
#
# COMPACT_ATOMS: atom_id res chain seq x y z
N MET A 1 -9.19 5.47 -16.79
CA MET A 1 -8.49 4.32 -17.40
C MET A 1 -7.44 3.96 -16.39
N HIS A 2 -7.80 3.05 -15.50
CA HIS A 2 -7.14 2.91 -14.22
C HIS A 2 -5.83 2.15 -14.43
N PHE A 3 -4.74 2.82 -14.13
CA PHE A 3 -3.64 2.14 -13.50
C PHE A 3 -3.63 2.66 -12.08
N PHE A 4 -3.79 1.76 -11.13
CA PHE A 4 -2.83 0.69 -11.07
C PHE A 4 -3.54 -0.73 -11.19
N ARG A 5 -2.80 -1.85 -11.37
CA ARG A 5 -3.20 -3.27 -11.63
C ARG A 5 -2.18 -4.29 -11.05
N LEU A 6 -2.34 -4.72 -9.81
CA LEU A 6 -2.03 -6.10 -9.44
C LEU A 6 -3.01 -7.00 -10.22
N VAL A 7 -2.64 -8.24 -10.54
CA VAL A 7 -3.62 -9.16 -11.14
C VAL A 7 -4.51 -9.71 -10.04
N ALA A 8 -5.46 -8.89 -9.59
CA ALA A 8 -6.70 -9.39 -9.03
C ALA A 8 -7.62 -9.78 -10.19
N THR A 9 -8.14 -11.00 -10.19
CA THR A 9 -9.05 -11.48 -11.23
C THR A 9 -10.46 -10.91 -11.02
N ARG A 10 -10.71 -9.72 -11.59
CA ARG A 10 -12.02 -9.09 -11.92
C ARG A 10 -13.12 -8.91 -10.83
N ASN A 11 -13.03 -9.52 -9.64
CA ASN A 11 -14.20 -9.73 -8.76
C ASN A 11 -14.04 -9.21 -7.30
N HIS A 12 -13.25 -8.16 -7.05
CA HIS A 12 -13.05 -7.63 -5.69
C HIS A 12 -13.25 -6.10 -5.64
N ALA A 13 -14.02 -5.63 -4.66
CA ALA A 13 -14.39 -4.21 -4.51
C ALA A 13 -13.29 -3.40 -3.81
N ASN A 14 -12.67 -3.99 -2.78
CA ASN A 14 -11.66 -3.34 -1.92
C ASN A 14 -10.43 -4.21 -1.76
N ILE A 15 -9.27 -3.61 -1.51
CA ILE A 15 -8.01 -4.33 -1.25
C ILE A 15 -7.30 -3.70 -0.05
N CYS A 16 -7.01 -4.49 0.98
CA CYS A 16 -6.03 -4.14 2.00
C CYS A 16 -4.71 -4.82 1.64
N ALA A 17 -3.64 -4.03 1.48
CA ALA A 17 -2.31 -4.51 1.18
C ALA A 17 -1.36 -4.10 2.31
N ILE A 18 -0.71 -5.10 2.90
CA ILE A 18 0.17 -4.97 4.06
C ILE A 18 1.56 -5.41 3.62
N PHE A 19 2.51 -4.49 3.77
CA PHE A 19 3.89 -4.62 3.34
C PHE A 19 4.79 -4.66 4.57
N ARG A 20 5.62 -5.69 4.68
CA ARG A 20 6.68 -5.75 5.68
C ARG A 20 8.03 -5.56 5.00
N ILE A 21 8.80 -4.58 5.45
CA ILE A 21 10.12 -4.28 4.88
C ILE A 21 11.16 -5.10 5.63
N SER A 22 11.33 -6.38 5.25
CA SER A 22 12.39 -7.20 5.85
C SER A 22 13.77 -6.72 5.38
N TRP A 23 14.45 -5.94 6.22
CA TRP A 23 15.80 -5.44 5.97
C TRP A 23 16.80 -6.61 5.83
N PRO A 24 17.82 -6.56 4.94
CA PRO A 24 18.72 -7.69 4.68
C PRO A 24 19.56 -8.18 5.86
N TYR A 25 19.54 -7.49 7.01
CA TYR A 25 20.20 -7.91 8.25
C TYR A 25 19.25 -8.62 9.25
N LEU A 26 17.94 -8.66 8.98
CA LEU A 26 16.92 -9.29 9.84
C LEU A 26 16.77 -10.80 9.59
N LYS A 27 17.87 -11.53 9.32
CA LYS A 27 17.85 -13.00 9.15
C LYS A 27 17.47 -13.79 10.43
N LEU A 28 17.17 -13.12 11.55
CA LEU A 28 16.99 -13.75 12.87
C LEU A 28 15.74 -13.33 13.66
N ILE A 29 14.95 -12.33 13.25
CA ILE A 29 13.66 -12.08 13.92
C ILE A 29 12.58 -12.93 13.26
N ASN A 30 12.07 -13.89 14.01
CA ASN A 30 11.01 -14.80 13.58
C ASN A 30 9.63 -14.11 13.71
N ILE A 31 9.40 -13.05 12.93
CA ILE A 31 8.23 -12.13 13.00
C ILE A 31 6.90 -12.84 12.64
N ARG A 32 6.94 -14.12 12.21
CA ARG A 32 5.77 -14.96 11.95
C ARG A 32 4.92 -15.30 13.18
N LYS A 33 5.32 -14.97 14.41
CA LYS A 33 4.56 -15.37 15.62
C LYS A 33 3.15 -14.77 15.71
N ASN A 34 2.90 -13.59 15.15
CA ASN A 34 1.67 -12.83 15.42
C ASN A 34 0.75 -12.56 14.21
N CYS A 35 1.15 -12.89 12.97
CA CYS A 35 0.23 -12.88 11.81
C CYS A 35 0.13 -14.27 11.20
N THR A 36 -1.06 -14.87 11.29
CA THR A 36 -1.37 -16.21 10.77
C THR A 36 -1.87 -16.22 9.32
N LEU A 37 -2.20 -15.05 8.76
CA LEU A 37 -2.71 -14.89 7.41
C LEU A 37 -1.58 -14.91 6.37
N LYS A 38 -1.81 -15.61 5.25
CA LYS A 38 -0.93 -15.64 4.08
C LYS A 38 -1.67 -15.10 2.85
N SER A 39 -0.96 -14.40 1.97
CA SER A 39 -1.50 -14.00 0.67
C SER A 39 -1.76 -15.22 -0.22
N SER A 40 -2.86 -15.23 -0.97
CA SER A 40 -3.03 -16.17 -2.07
C SER A 40 -2.02 -15.88 -3.19
N ALA A 41 -1.41 -16.93 -3.74
CA ALA A 41 -0.46 -16.84 -4.86
C ALA A 41 -1.08 -16.24 -6.14
N SER A 42 -2.42 -16.18 -6.24
CA SER A 42 -3.14 -15.55 -7.34
C SER A 42 -3.01 -14.02 -7.39
N ASN A 43 -2.68 -13.37 -6.27
CA ASN A 43 -2.93 -11.93 -6.10
C ASN A 43 -1.76 -11.04 -6.57
N PHE A 44 -0.58 -11.62 -6.82
CA PHE A 44 0.56 -10.92 -7.38
C PHE A 44 1.46 -11.87 -8.18
N TYR A 45 2.20 -11.32 -9.13
CA TYR A 45 3.14 -12.07 -9.97
C TYR A 45 4.49 -11.36 -10.01
N PHE A 46 5.56 -12.12 -10.20
CA PHE A 46 6.88 -11.56 -10.50
C PHE A 46 6.99 -11.29 -11.99
N HIS A 47 7.27 -10.04 -12.35
CA HIS A 47 7.64 -9.67 -13.70
C HIS A 47 9.13 -10.02 -13.93
N ASP A 48 9.44 -10.59 -15.09
CA ASP A 48 10.76 -11.13 -15.45
C ASP A 48 11.31 -12.11 -14.39
N LEU A 49 10.79 -13.34 -14.40
CA LEU A 49 11.12 -14.41 -13.44
C LEU A 49 12.63 -14.71 -13.35
N LEU A 50 13.41 -14.44 -14.41
CA LEU A 50 14.85 -14.66 -14.41
C LEU A 50 15.62 -13.73 -13.46
N GLN A 51 15.00 -12.61 -13.04
CA GLN A 51 15.59 -11.68 -12.07
C GLN A 51 15.33 -12.07 -10.60
N TRP A 52 14.51 -13.10 -10.33
CA TRP A 52 14.05 -13.44 -8.97
C TRP A 52 14.37 -14.88 -8.61
N THR A 53 15.43 -15.10 -7.82
CA THR A 53 15.72 -16.41 -7.24
C THR A 53 14.59 -16.88 -6.31
N ASP A 54 14.45 -18.19 -6.12
CA ASP A 54 13.42 -18.75 -5.25
C ASP A 54 13.52 -18.24 -3.80
N GLU A 55 14.72 -17.94 -3.29
CA GLU A 55 14.92 -17.30 -1.99
C GLU A 55 14.28 -15.90 -1.95
N TYR A 56 14.53 -15.05 -2.96
CA TYR A 56 13.90 -13.73 -3.03
C TYR A 56 12.40 -13.81 -3.25
N GLN A 57 11.93 -14.74 -4.08
CA GLN A 57 10.49 -14.95 -4.29
C GLN A 57 9.80 -15.39 -2.99
N SER A 58 10.40 -16.31 -2.24
CA SER A 58 9.88 -16.76 -0.95
C SER A 58 9.89 -15.65 0.09
N ASN A 59 10.99 -14.90 0.20
CA ASN A 59 11.10 -13.76 1.11
C ASN A 59 10.03 -12.69 0.83
N ILE A 60 9.77 -12.36 -0.45
CA ILE A 60 8.69 -11.42 -0.81
C ILE A 60 7.31 -12.00 -0.49
N ARG A 61 7.06 -13.29 -0.78
CA ARG A 61 5.79 -13.97 -0.42
C ARG A 61 5.52 -14.00 1.08
N ASP A 62 6.57 -14.09 1.89
CA ASP A 62 6.46 -14.11 3.35
C ASP A 62 6.28 -12.73 3.98
N ASN A 63 6.59 -11.65 3.25
CA ASN A 63 6.52 -10.27 3.72
C ASN A 63 5.46 -9.40 3.02
N LEU A 64 4.76 -9.96 2.02
CA LEU A 64 3.70 -9.30 1.27
C LEU A 64 2.35 -9.98 1.55
N LEU A 65 1.48 -9.31 2.30
CA LEU A 65 0.13 -9.78 2.59
C LEU A 65 -0.90 -8.96 1.79
N PHE A 66 -1.75 -9.64 1.04
CA PHE A 66 -2.80 -9.03 0.21
C PHE A 66 -4.14 -9.65 0.57
N LEU A 67 -5.07 -8.82 1.03
CA LEU A 67 -6.39 -9.18 1.54
C LEU A 67 -7.47 -8.49 0.69
N PRO A 68 -8.02 -9.18 -0.34
CA PRO A 68 -9.14 -8.64 -1.12
C PRO A 68 -10.42 -8.67 -0.29
N ASN A 69 -11.35 -7.75 -0.56
CA ASN A 69 -12.62 -7.57 0.14
C ASN A 69 -12.44 -7.48 1.67
N PHE A 70 -11.36 -6.83 2.13
CA PHE A 70 -11.05 -6.68 3.56
C PHE A 70 -12.12 -5.91 4.34
N ILE A 71 -12.78 -4.97 3.66
CA ILE A 71 -14.00 -4.31 4.11
C ILE A 71 -15.12 -4.52 3.09
N ASN A 72 -16.36 -4.44 3.57
CA ASN A 72 -17.56 -4.49 2.74
C ASN A 72 -17.92 -3.10 2.18
N GLU A 73 -18.86 -3.05 1.24
CA GLU A 73 -19.28 -1.83 0.53
C GLU A 73 -19.84 -0.74 1.47
N HIS A 74 -20.48 -1.11 2.58
CA HIS A 74 -20.97 -0.15 3.58
C HIS A 74 -19.83 0.44 4.42
N GLU A 75 -18.89 -0.40 4.87
CA GLU A 75 -17.64 0.05 5.52
C GLU A 75 -16.83 1.00 4.61
N GLU A 76 -16.79 0.73 3.29
CA GLU A 76 -16.14 1.60 2.30
C GLU A 76 -16.84 2.95 2.18
N GLN A 77 -18.16 2.96 2.00
CA GLN A 77 -18.93 4.21 1.86
C GLN A 77 -18.80 5.10 3.11
N LEU A 78 -18.81 4.52 4.31
CA LEU A 78 -18.63 5.27 5.56
C LEU A 78 -17.26 5.96 5.63
N LEU A 79 -16.18 5.30 5.18
CA LEU A 79 -14.85 5.91 5.10
C LEU A 79 -14.82 7.04 4.07
N ILE A 80 -15.37 6.81 2.88
CA ILE A 80 -15.43 7.80 1.79
C ILE A 80 -16.18 9.05 2.27
N ASP A 81 -17.36 8.90 2.88
CA ASP A 81 -18.18 10.01 3.35
C ASP A 81 -17.50 10.82 4.47
N GLU A 82 -16.67 10.18 5.31
CA GLU A 82 -15.87 10.89 6.31
C GLU A 82 -14.71 11.66 5.70
N VAL A 83 -13.89 11.05 4.84
CA VAL A 83 -12.70 11.71 4.29
C VAL A 83 -13.06 12.78 3.25
N GLN A 84 -14.09 12.55 2.43
CA GLN A 84 -14.52 13.50 1.40
C GLN A 84 -15.09 14.79 1.98
N ARG A 85 -15.56 14.82 3.23
CA ARG A 85 -15.97 16.08 3.90
C ARG A 85 -14.86 17.13 3.87
N ARG A 86 -13.61 16.72 4.07
CA ARG A 86 -12.44 17.61 3.97
C ARG A 86 -11.85 17.62 2.55
N LEU A 87 -11.56 16.45 1.97
CA LEU A 87 -10.83 16.34 0.71
C LEU A 87 -11.52 17.07 -0.45
N LYS A 88 -12.86 17.02 -0.56
CA LYS A 88 -13.61 17.70 -1.64
C LYS A 88 -13.45 19.23 -1.68
N THR A 89 -13.02 19.84 -0.57
CA THR A 89 -12.75 21.28 -0.47
C THR A 89 -11.32 21.66 -0.89
N MET A 90 -10.45 20.66 -1.08
CA MET A 90 -9.05 20.84 -1.44
C MET A 90 -8.88 20.69 -2.96
N ARG A 91 -7.98 21.51 -3.51
CA ARG A 91 -7.52 21.38 -4.90
C ARG A 91 -6.53 20.21 -4.97
N TYR A 92 -6.41 19.61 -6.15
CA TYR A 92 -5.29 18.71 -6.43
C TYR A 92 -4.00 19.51 -6.59
N GLU A 93 -2.91 18.94 -6.09
CA GLU A 93 -1.55 19.45 -6.12
C GLU A 93 -0.75 18.69 -7.19
N ASN A 94 0.02 19.42 -8.00
CA ASN A 94 0.69 18.86 -9.18
C ASN A 94 1.96 18.06 -8.84
N ALA A 95 2.64 18.39 -7.73
CA ALA A 95 3.82 17.68 -7.23
C ALA A 95 4.05 17.95 -5.74
N HIS A 96 4.40 16.90 -4.98
CA HIS A 96 4.87 17.01 -3.60
C HIS A 96 6.34 17.51 -3.54
N TRP A 97 6.84 17.94 -2.38
CA TRP A 97 8.17 18.57 -2.27
C TRP A 97 9.35 17.61 -2.57
N ASP A 98 9.13 16.30 -2.41
CA ASP A 98 10.08 15.23 -2.77
C ASP A 98 9.86 14.69 -4.19
N ASP A 99 8.93 15.29 -4.94
CA ASP A 99 8.50 14.89 -6.28
C ASP A 99 7.97 13.43 -6.38
N ALA A 100 7.60 12.79 -5.25
CA ALA A 100 7.16 11.39 -5.23
C ALA A 100 5.70 11.19 -5.67
N ILE A 101 4.82 12.20 -5.52
CA ILE A 101 3.38 12.08 -5.82
C ILE A 101 2.95 13.20 -6.78
N VAL A 102 2.09 12.86 -7.75
CA VAL A 102 1.62 13.74 -8.83
C VAL A 102 0.08 13.71 -8.92
N ASN A 103 -0.54 14.89 -9.11
CA ASN A 103 -2.00 15.13 -9.18
C ASN A 103 -2.78 14.46 -8.04
N TYR A 104 -2.51 14.90 -6.81
CA TYR A 104 -3.04 14.31 -5.58
C TYR A 104 -3.57 15.37 -4.62
N ARG A 105 -4.31 14.96 -3.60
CA ARG A 105 -4.61 15.78 -2.42
C ARG A 105 -4.62 14.87 -1.20
N GLU A 106 -4.19 15.38 -0.06
CA GLU A 106 -3.96 14.53 1.12
C GLU A 106 -4.38 15.20 2.42
N ILE A 107 -4.68 14.38 3.43
CA ILE A 107 -4.85 14.81 4.82
C ILE A 107 -4.19 13.83 5.77
N GLU A 108 -3.75 14.33 6.92
CA GLU A 108 -3.47 13.51 8.09
C GLU A 108 -4.66 13.57 9.06
N LYS A 109 -5.06 12.42 9.63
CA LYS A 109 -6.26 12.33 10.48
C LYS A 109 -6.06 11.34 11.63
N SER A 110 -6.14 11.82 12.88
CA SER A 110 -6.07 10.98 14.10
C SER A 110 -7.45 10.64 14.69
N THR A 111 -8.42 11.57 14.66
CA THR A 111 -9.80 11.33 15.11
C THR A 111 -10.68 10.80 13.99
N TRP A 112 -11.45 9.74 14.25
CA TRP A 112 -12.37 9.08 13.30
C TRP A 112 -13.75 8.89 13.94
N GLU A 113 -14.81 8.81 13.12
CA GLU A 113 -16.15 8.45 13.62
C GLU A 113 -16.20 7.00 14.11
N ASN A 114 -17.13 6.69 15.02
CA ASN A 114 -17.15 5.43 15.77
C ASN A 114 -17.08 4.16 14.89
N GLU A 115 -17.74 4.14 13.73
CA GLU A 115 -17.68 2.99 12.81
C GLU A 115 -16.35 2.94 12.05
N ASN A 116 -15.87 4.07 11.54
CA ASN A 116 -14.60 4.16 10.83
C ASN A 116 -13.39 3.88 11.75
N ALA A 117 -13.46 4.29 13.02
CA ALA A 117 -12.46 3.96 14.04
C ALA A 117 -12.30 2.44 14.23
N LYS A 118 -13.39 1.66 14.15
CA LYS A 118 -13.33 0.18 14.17
C LYS A 118 -12.61 -0.36 12.94
N ILE A 119 -12.79 0.26 11.77
CA ILE A 119 -12.08 -0.14 10.54
C ILE A 119 -10.57 0.15 10.66
N ILE A 120 -10.19 1.34 11.14
CA ILE A 120 -8.77 1.67 11.38
C ILE A 120 -8.13 0.70 12.39
N GLU A 121 -8.83 0.37 13.47
CA GLU A 121 -8.36 -0.61 14.46
C GLU A 121 -8.28 -2.04 13.90
N LYS A 122 -9.23 -2.43 13.04
CA LYS A 122 -9.23 -3.70 12.30
C LYS A 122 -8.01 -3.79 11.36
N ILE A 123 -7.64 -2.71 10.66
CA ILE A 123 -6.39 -2.64 9.88
C ILE A 123 -5.19 -2.81 10.81
N ARG A 124 -5.11 -2.02 11.90
CA ARG A 124 -3.98 -2.06 12.85
C ARG A 124 -3.72 -3.46 13.38
N ARG A 125 -4.75 -4.13 13.92
CA ARG A 125 -4.67 -5.50 14.43
C ARG A 125 -4.32 -6.57 13.40
N THR A 126 -4.55 -6.28 12.10
CA THR A 126 -4.23 -7.21 11.02
C THR A 126 -2.77 -7.06 10.56
N ALA A 127 -2.23 -5.85 10.60
CA ALA A 127 -0.92 -5.52 10.07
C ALA A 127 0.22 -5.59 11.09
N PHE A 128 -0.01 -5.04 12.28
CA PHE A 128 1.02 -4.82 13.30
C PHE A 128 0.89 -5.81 14.47
N THR A 129 1.92 -5.88 15.32
CA THR A 129 1.87 -6.64 16.56
C THR A 129 1.15 -5.85 17.66
N ALA A 130 0.67 -6.52 18.71
CA ALA A 130 -0.08 -5.87 19.79
C ALA A 130 0.76 -4.89 20.64
N ASP A 131 2.09 -5.00 20.55
CA ASP A 131 3.11 -4.16 21.18
C ASP A 131 3.71 -3.11 20.24
N ALA A 132 3.18 -2.98 19.01
CA ALA A 132 3.67 -2.00 18.05
C ALA A 132 3.21 -0.57 18.38
N ASP A 133 4.16 0.36 18.39
CA ASP A 133 3.85 1.79 18.36
C ASP A 133 3.26 2.17 17.00
N HIS A 134 2.08 2.80 17.01
CA HIS A 134 1.41 3.28 15.81
C HIS A 134 1.58 4.78 15.64
N GLN A 135 1.72 5.24 14.39
CA GLN A 135 1.54 6.66 14.09
C GLN A 135 0.14 7.11 14.53
N GLU A 136 0.09 8.24 15.26
CA GLU A 136 -1.16 8.80 15.81
C GLU A 136 -2.14 9.15 14.68
N ARG A 137 -1.59 9.68 13.59
CA ARG A 137 -2.34 10.11 12.41
C ARG A 137 -2.26 9.06 11.32
N VAL A 138 -3.41 8.80 10.70
CA VAL A 138 -3.53 8.04 9.47
C VAL A 138 -3.41 9.02 8.29
N HIS A 139 -2.54 8.71 7.34
CA HIS A 139 -2.42 9.42 6.07
C HIS A 139 -3.54 8.98 5.14
N VAL A 140 -4.26 9.93 4.53
CA VAL A 140 -5.30 9.67 3.53
C VAL A 140 -4.91 10.41 2.26
N LEU A 141 -4.65 9.64 1.21
CA LEU A 141 -4.25 10.12 -0.11
C LEU A 141 -5.38 9.91 -1.12
N ASP A 142 -5.77 10.99 -1.80
CA ASP A 142 -6.76 10.98 -2.87
C ASP A 142 -6.06 11.37 -4.17
N LEU A 143 -6.02 10.44 -5.13
CA LEU A 143 -5.36 10.61 -6.42
C LEU A 143 -6.41 10.97 -7.47
N GLU A 144 -6.11 11.97 -8.29
CA GLU A 144 -6.91 12.25 -9.47
C GLU A 144 -6.84 11.06 -10.46
N LYS A 145 -7.78 10.98 -11.40
CA LYS A 145 -7.76 10.03 -12.53
C LYS A 145 -6.46 10.05 -13.36
N THR A 146 -5.71 11.14 -13.28
CA THR A 146 -4.39 11.38 -13.90
C THR A 146 -3.25 11.46 -12.89
N GLY A 147 -3.52 11.17 -11.62
CA GLY A 147 -2.55 11.09 -10.54
C GLY A 147 -1.84 9.75 -10.47
N TRP A 148 -0.62 9.78 -9.94
CA TRP A 148 0.23 8.59 -9.79
C TRP A 148 1.34 8.85 -8.77
N ILE A 149 1.91 7.75 -8.28
CA ILE A 149 3.00 7.75 -7.31
C ILE A 149 4.27 7.25 -8.03
N LYS A 150 5.34 8.03 -7.95
CA LYS A 150 6.66 7.69 -8.50
C LYS A 150 7.29 6.55 -7.70
N PRO A 151 8.19 5.74 -8.29
CA PRO A 151 8.87 4.67 -7.55
C PRO A 151 9.86 5.25 -6.51
N HIS A 152 9.45 5.25 -5.25
CA HIS A 152 10.19 5.77 -4.10
C HIS A 152 10.35 4.67 -3.03
N VAL A 153 10.95 5.05 -1.90
CA VAL A 153 10.98 4.24 -0.66
C VAL A 153 10.61 5.19 0.48
N ASP A 154 9.66 4.80 1.31
CA ASP A 154 9.23 5.54 2.50
C ASP A 154 10.42 5.94 3.39
N SER A 155 10.31 7.09 4.04
CA SER A 155 11.38 7.59 4.91
C SER A 155 11.52 6.73 6.16
N ILE A 156 12.70 6.09 6.30
CA ILE A 156 13.10 5.34 7.51
C ILE A 156 13.12 6.16 8.81
N ARG A 157 12.92 7.49 8.74
CA ARG A 157 12.81 8.38 9.91
C ARG A 157 11.36 8.56 10.38
N TYR A 158 10.39 8.26 9.53
CA TYR A 158 8.97 8.54 9.76
C TYR A 158 8.09 7.28 9.65
N CYS A 159 8.51 6.28 8.87
CA CYS A 159 7.86 4.98 8.73
C CYS A 159 8.64 3.88 9.48
N GLY A 160 7.88 2.92 10.04
CA GLY A 160 8.42 1.72 10.69
C GLY A 160 8.78 0.60 9.70
N ASP A 161 8.81 -0.63 10.20
CA ASP A 161 9.09 -1.84 9.41
C ASP A 161 7.85 -2.39 8.66
N VAL A 162 6.65 -1.89 8.97
CA VAL A 162 5.39 -2.29 8.34
C VAL A 162 4.62 -1.07 7.82
N VAL A 163 4.11 -1.19 6.58
CA VAL A 163 3.19 -0.22 5.96
C VAL A 163 1.90 -0.96 5.60
N ALA A 164 0.75 -0.40 5.97
CA ALA A 164 -0.57 -0.97 5.69
C ALA A 164 -1.43 0.04 4.92
N GLY A 165 -1.82 -0.30 3.70
CA GLY A 165 -2.64 0.53 2.83
C GLY A 165 -3.98 -0.12 2.52
N LEU A 166 -5.05 0.67 2.59
CA LEU A 166 -6.40 0.29 2.15
C LEU A 166 -6.73 1.05 0.86
N CYS A 167 -6.97 0.31 -0.22
CA CYS A 167 -7.40 0.86 -1.51
C CYS A 167 -8.93 0.83 -1.62
N LEU A 168 -9.52 1.96 -2.02
CA LEU A 168 -10.95 2.23 -2.18
C LEU A 168 -11.21 2.79 -3.60
N LEU A 169 -12.48 2.87 -4.02
CA LEU A 169 -12.97 3.51 -5.25
C LEU A 169 -12.53 2.88 -6.60
N SER A 170 -11.24 2.58 -6.81
CA SER A 170 -10.72 2.08 -8.10
C SER A 170 -9.37 1.33 -8.00
N ASP A 171 -9.07 0.50 -9.01
CA ASP A 171 -7.98 -0.51 -9.02
C ASP A 171 -6.52 0.04 -8.95
N ALA A 172 -5.60 -0.78 -8.37
CA ALA A 172 -4.17 -0.45 -8.09
C ALA A 172 -3.10 -1.58 -8.38
N VAL A 173 -1.84 -1.23 -8.81
CA VAL A 173 -0.57 -2.02 -9.10
C VAL A 173 0.46 -1.43 -8.15
N MET A 174 0.66 -2.02 -7.00
CA MET A 174 1.91 -1.68 -6.33
C MET A 174 3.05 -2.40 -7.07
N ARG A 175 3.88 -1.63 -7.80
CA ARG A 175 5.05 -2.16 -8.52
C ARG A 175 6.27 -2.07 -7.62
N PHE A 176 6.67 -3.19 -7.06
CA PHE A 176 7.91 -3.29 -6.28
C PHE A 176 9.12 -3.48 -7.21
N ARG A 177 10.20 -2.76 -6.90
CA ARG A 177 11.51 -2.94 -7.52
C ARG A 177 12.58 -2.94 -6.43
N ASN A 178 13.61 -3.76 -6.57
CA ASN A 178 14.75 -3.70 -5.67
C ASN A 178 15.55 -2.43 -5.96
N VAL A 179 15.82 -1.61 -4.93
CA VAL A 179 16.58 -0.34 -5.04
C VAL A 179 17.96 -0.55 -5.68
N LYS A 180 18.61 -1.70 -5.42
CA LYS A 180 19.93 -2.04 -5.96
C LYS A 180 19.90 -2.59 -7.39
N ASN A 181 18.73 -2.94 -7.91
CA ASN A 181 18.59 -3.37 -9.31
C ASN A 181 18.46 -2.15 -10.22
N THR A 182 19.57 -1.45 -10.41
CA THR A 182 19.68 -0.15 -11.09
C THR A 182 19.64 -0.24 -12.62
N ALA A 183 19.51 -1.43 -13.21
CA ALA A 183 19.53 -1.67 -14.65
C ALA A 183 18.50 -0.86 -15.47
N LEU A 184 17.44 -0.35 -14.82
CA LEU A 184 16.40 0.48 -15.43
C LEU A 184 16.50 1.98 -15.13
N LEU A 185 17.44 2.44 -14.29
CA LEU A 185 17.60 3.88 -14.01
C LEU A 185 18.27 4.67 -15.14
N GLY A 186 18.93 3.97 -16.08
CA GLY A 186 19.49 4.56 -17.30
C GLY A 186 18.55 4.54 -18.51
N MET A 187 17.41 3.85 -18.44
CA MET A 187 16.47 3.78 -19.56
C MET A 187 15.34 4.79 -19.40
N ASN A 188 15.31 5.75 -20.32
CA ASN A 188 14.24 6.73 -20.52
C ASN A 188 12.98 6.05 -21.14
N SER A 189 12.58 4.91 -20.56
CA SER A 189 11.52 4.05 -21.08
C SER A 189 10.16 4.62 -20.72
N ARG A 190 9.65 5.51 -21.58
CA ARG A 190 8.21 5.67 -21.81
C ARG A 190 7.62 4.32 -22.23
N MET A 191 7.30 3.44 -21.29
CA MET A 191 6.40 2.32 -21.56
C MET A 191 5.00 2.89 -21.79
N LYS A 192 4.69 3.10 -23.08
CA LYS A 192 3.34 3.38 -23.56
C LYS A 192 2.54 2.08 -23.59
N TYR A 193 1.43 2.08 -22.83
CA TYR A 193 0.30 1.12 -22.84
C TYR A 193 0.60 -0.31 -22.37
#